data_AF-A0A1F8PBF4-F1
#
_entry.id   AF-A0A1F8PBF4-F1
#
_cell.length_a   1.000
_cell.length_b   1.000
_cell.length_c   1.000
_cell.angle_alpha   90.00
_cell.angle_beta   90.00
_cell.angle_gamma   90.00
#
_symmetry.space_group_name_H-M   'P 1'
#
loop_
_entity.id
_entity.type
_entity.pdbx_description
1 polymer ?
#
loop_
_entity_poly.entity_id
_entity_poly.type
_entity_poly.pdbx_seq_one_letter_code
_entity_poly.pdbx_strand_id
1 'polypeptide(L)'
;MTMRLAPNRGGFLRPFGCGWFIREFLLGNGPEGSTKIDARRGAAQADINYEYKEALAKATARERAERIISRQVVRGVDITEEQAEGIYQQQLKKVSRKFTHMRYHSFLMYFGVLKRLGWV
;
A
#
# COMPACT_ATOMS: atom_id res chain seq x y z
N MET A 1 -33.15 -10.54 -14.30
CA MET A 1 -31.74 -10.98 -14.46
C MET A 1 -30.83 -9.88 -13.97
N THR A 2 -30.02 -10.15 -12.94
CA THR A 2 -29.09 -9.18 -12.35
C THR A 2 -27.72 -9.35 -12.98
N MET A 3 -27.24 -8.36 -13.72
CA MET A 3 -25.92 -8.39 -14.35
C MET A 3 -24.84 -8.04 -13.31
N ARG A 4 -23.81 -8.88 -13.17
CA ARG A 4 -22.70 -8.64 -12.24
C ARG A 4 -21.81 -7.52 -12.77
N LEU A 5 -21.92 -6.32 -12.19
CA LEU A 5 -21.07 -5.16 -12.51
C LEU A 5 -19.72 -5.27 -11.79
N ALA A 6 -18.88 -6.22 -12.21
CA ALA A 6 -17.51 -6.31 -11.75
C ALA A 6 -16.60 -6.77 -12.91
N PRO A 7 -15.36 -6.27 -13.00
CA PRO A 7 -14.42 -6.74 -14.00
C PRO A 7 -14.13 -8.25 -13.84
N ASN A 8 -14.12 -8.99 -14.96
CA ASN A 8 -13.80 -10.43 -14.97
C ASN A 8 -12.34 -10.72 -14.60
N ARG A 9 -11.44 -9.75 -14.81
CA ARG A 9 -10.03 -9.78 -14.41
C ARG A 9 -9.63 -8.39 -13.92
N GLY A 10 -8.91 -8.35 -12.81
CA GLY A 10 -8.50 -7.10 -12.18
C GLY A 10 -9.55 -6.54 -11.23
N GLY A 11 -9.12 -5.50 -10.53
CA GLY A 11 -9.81 -4.80 -9.44
C GLY A 11 -8.79 -3.82 -8.85
N PHE A 12 -9.23 -2.69 -8.30
CA PHE A 12 -8.30 -1.74 -7.68
C PHE A 12 -7.65 -2.39 -6.45
N LEU A 13 -6.39 -2.79 -6.59
CA LEU A 13 -5.51 -3.16 -5.48
C LEU A 13 -5.05 -1.90 -4.76
N ARG A 14 -6.00 -1.11 -4.24
CA ARG A 14 -5.66 -0.06 -3.28
C ARG A 14 -5.72 -0.69 -1.89
N PRO A 15 -4.61 -1.27 -1.38
CA PRO A 15 -4.60 -1.95 -0.09
C PRO A 15 -5.04 -1.02 1.03
N PHE A 16 -4.82 0.29 0.88
CA PHE A 16 -5.28 1.34 1.79
C PHE A 16 -5.36 2.70 1.08
N GLY A 17 -6.00 3.67 1.74
CA GLY A 17 -6.20 5.02 1.21
C GLY A 17 -5.11 6.00 1.63
N CYS A 18 -4.77 6.95 0.74
CA CYS A 18 -3.77 8.00 1.00
C CYS A 18 -4.11 8.88 2.22
N GLY A 19 -5.35 9.35 2.32
CA GLY A 19 -5.77 10.23 3.43
C GLY A 19 -5.69 9.54 4.80
N TRP A 20 -6.15 8.29 4.87
CA TRP A 20 -5.99 7.47 6.07
C TRP A 20 -4.51 7.30 6.43
N PHE A 21 -3.66 6.93 5.46
CA PHE A 21 -2.23 6.75 5.70
C PHE A 21 -1.58 8.03 6.23
N ILE A 22 -1.82 9.19 5.59
CA ILE A 22 -1.26 10.47 6.02
C ILE A 22 -1.66 10.77 7.47
N ARG A 23 -2.95 10.59 7.81
CA ARG A 23 -3.46 10.87 9.16
C ARG A 23 -2.79 9.96 10.20
N GLU A 24 -2.79 8.65 9.99
CA GLU A 24 -2.19 7.70 10.93
C GLU A 24 -0.68 7.90 11.07
N PHE A 25 -0.02 8.27 9.98
CA PHE A 25 1.40 8.61 9.99
C PHE A 25 1.66 9.86 10.86
N LEU A 26 0.87 10.92 10.67
CA LEU A 26 1.00 12.16 11.45
C LEU A 26 0.61 12.01 12.92
N LEU A 27 -0.25 11.03 13.25
CA LEU A 27 -0.53 10.63 14.63
C LEU A 27 0.58 9.79 15.27
N GLY A 28 1.61 9.42 14.51
CA GLY A 28 2.74 8.62 15.00
C GLY A 28 2.47 7.11 15.09
N ASN A 29 1.36 6.63 14.50
CA ASN A 29 0.93 5.23 14.64
C ASN A 29 1.75 4.24 13.79
N GLY A 30 2.46 4.72 12.76
CA GLY A 30 3.27 3.89 11.87
C GLY A 30 2.44 2.99 10.95
N PRO A 31 1.51 3.56 10.15
CA PRO A 31 0.62 2.76 9.29
C PRO A 31 1.41 1.88 8.33
N GLU A 32 0.95 0.64 8.13
CA GLU A 32 1.54 -0.30 7.16
C GLU A 32 3.03 -0.57 7.41
N GLY A 33 3.47 -0.45 8.67
CA GLY A 33 4.86 -0.65 9.07
C GLY A 33 5.78 0.50 8.67
N SER A 34 5.25 1.69 8.42
CA SER A 34 6.05 2.89 8.22
C SER A 34 6.77 3.31 9.51
N THR A 35 7.77 4.17 9.37
CA THR A 35 8.46 4.78 10.52
C THR A 35 7.47 5.52 11.42
N LYS A 36 7.56 5.31 12.74
CA LYS A 36 6.81 6.10 13.74
C LYS A 36 7.50 7.44 13.96
N ILE A 37 6.71 8.50 14.09
CA ILE A 37 7.20 9.86 14.30
C ILE A 37 6.60 10.47 15.57
N ASP A 38 7.21 11.53 16.09
CA ASP A 38 6.59 12.37 17.10
C ASP A 38 5.49 13.24 16.45
N ALA A 39 4.24 12.96 16.81
CA ALA A 39 3.06 13.66 16.30
C ALA A 39 3.08 15.17 16.59
N ARG A 40 3.75 15.63 17.67
CA ARG A 40 3.84 17.07 18.00
C ARG A 40 4.78 17.81 17.05
N ARG A 41 5.80 17.12 16.55
CA ARG A 41 6.75 17.67 15.57
C ARG A 41 6.21 17.57 14.14
N GLY A 42 5.50 16.49 13.83
CA GLY A 42 5.08 16.15 12.48
C GLY A 42 6.24 15.66 11.60
N ALA A 43 6.03 15.67 10.28
CA ALA A 43 7.02 15.23 9.31
C ALA A 43 6.96 16.08 8.02
N ALA A 44 8.05 16.09 7.26
CA ALA A 44 8.06 16.74 5.95
C ALA A 44 7.17 15.96 4.97
N GLN A 45 6.47 16.67 4.08
CA GLN A 45 5.58 16.04 3.10
C GLN A 45 6.31 15.06 2.16
N ALA A 46 7.59 15.30 1.88
CA ALA A 46 8.44 14.39 1.11
C ALA A 46 8.66 13.05 1.84
N ASP A 47 8.90 13.08 3.14
CA ASP A 47 9.11 11.87 3.96
C ASP A 47 7.81 11.06 4.05
N ILE A 48 6.67 11.72 4.26
CA ILE A 48 5.36 11.08 4.26
C ILE A 48 5.07 10.44 2.89
N ASN A 49 5.42 11.12 1.79
CA ASN A 49 5.24 10.56 0.44
C ASN A 49 6.13 9.35 0.19
N TYR A 50 7.38 9.36 0.68
CA TYR A 50 8.30 8.25 0.60
C TYR A 50 7.76 7.02 1.33
N GLU A 51 7.39 7.19 2.60
CA GLU A 51 6.83 6.13 3.45
C GLU A 51 5.54 5.56 2.85
N TYR A 52 4.65 6.43 2.35
CA TYR A 52 3.43 6.01 1.66
C TYR A 52 3.72 5.13 0.44
N LYS A 53 4.74 5.48 -0.37
CA LYS A 53 5.13 4.69 -1.55
C LYS A 53 5.72 3.35 -1.18
N GLU A 54 6.60 3.30 -0.17
CA GLU A 54 7.18 2.05 0.30
C GLU A 54 6.11 1.13 0.89
N ALA A 55 5.19 1.67 1.70
CA ALA A 55 4.05 0.92 2.23
C ALA A 55 3.17 0.37 1.11
N LEU A 56 2.82 1.18 0.10
CA LEU A 56 2.03 0.71 -1.03
C LEU A 56 2.75 -0.39 -1.81
N ALA A 57 4.06 -0.29 -1.97
CA ALA A 57 4.84 -1.30 -2.67
C ALA A 57 4.83 -2.64 -1.93
N LYS A 58 5.06 -2.62 -0.61
CA LYS A 58 5.00 -3.80 0.26
C LYS A 58 3.62 -4.44 0.25
N ALA A 59 2.56 -3.66 0.46
CA ALA A 59 1.19 -4.16 0.47
C ALA A 59 0.77 -4.74 -0.91
N THR A 60 1.17 -4.10 -2.01
CA THR A 60 0.94 -4.64 -3.37
C THR A 60 1.67 -5.97 -3.58
N ALA A 61 2.92 -6.07 -3.13
CA ALA A 61 3.71 -7.30 -3.24
C ALA A 61 3.08 -8.43 -2.41
N ARG A 62 2.65 -8.11 -1.19
CA ARG A 62 1.97 -9.03 -0.27
C ARG A 62 0.68 -9.58 -0.88
N GLU A 63 -0.20 -8.72 -1.38
CA GLU A 63 -1.46 -9.17 -1.99
C GLU A 63 -1.20 -10.06 -3.23
N ARG A 64 -0.20 -9.71 -4.06
CA ARG A 64 0.19 -10.55 -5.21
C ARG A 64 0.71 -11.91 -4.76
N ALA A 65 1.50 -11.96 -3.70
CA ALA A 65 2.04 -13.20 -3.14
C ALA A 65 0.92 -14.08 -2.57
N GLU A 66 0.02 -13.50 -1.78
CA GLU A 66 -1.15 -14.18 -1.20
C GLU A 66 -2.04 -14.80 -2.29
N ARG A 67 -2.25 -14.11 -3.41
CA ARG A 67 -2.98 -14.68 -4.56
C ARG A 67 -2.29 -15.87 -5.22
N ILE A 68 -0.96 -15.86 -5.28
CA ILE A 68 -0.18 -16.98 -5.84
C ILE A 68 -0.23 -18.17 -4.88
N ILE A 69 0.02 -17.92 -3.60
CA ILE A 69 -0.03 -18.90 -2.52
C ILE A 69 -1.41 -19.56 -2.45
N SER A 70 -2.48 -18.76 -2.39
CA SER A 70 -3.85 -19.25 -2.36
C SER A 70 -4.17 -20.18 -3.54
N ARG A 71 -3.73 -19.84 -4.76
CA ARG A 71 -3.93 -20.71 -5.94
C ARG A 71 -3.17 -22.03 -5.85
N GLN A 72 -1.99 -22.03 -5.26
CA GLN A 72 -1.17 -23.24 -5.08
C GLN A 72 -1.74 -24.14 -3.99
N VAL A 73 -2.15 -23.57 -2.85
CA VAL A 73 -2.82 -24.31 -1.77
C VAL A 73 -4.13 -24.95 -2.25
N VAL A 74 -4.95 -24.22 -3.04
CA VAL A 74 -6.17 -24.79 -3.65
C VAL A 74 -5.87 -25.95 -4.60
N ARG A 75 -4.66 -26.02 -5.16
CA ARG A 75 -4.19 -27.15 -6.00
C ARG A 75 -3.57 -28.30 -5.19
N GLY A 76 -3.55 -28.20 -3.86
CA GLY A 76 -2.98 -29.21 -2.97
C GLY A 76 -1.46 -29.13 -2.80
N VAL A 77 -0.84 -27.98 -3.13
CA VAL A 77 0.59 -27.77 -2.89
C VAL A 77 0.77 -27.22 -1.47
N ASP A 78 1.53 -27.94 -0.65
CA ASP A 78 1.99 -27.44 0.65
C ASP A 78 3.11 -26.42 0.45
N ILE A 79 2.93 -25.23 1.03
CA ILE A 79 3.88 -24.13 0.94
C ILE A 79 4.46 -23.88 2.33
N THR A 80 5.78 -23.97 2.44
CA THR A 80 6.48 -23.62 3.68
C THR A 80 6.56 -22.11 3.87
N GLU A 81 6.82 -21.66 5.10
CA GLU A 81 6.99 -20.23 5.39
C GLU A 81 8.13 -19.60 4.58
N GLU A 82 9.25 -20.31 4.42
CA GLU A 82 10.38 -19.86 3.60
C GLU A 82 10.00 -19.69 2.12
N GLN A 83 9.18 -20.59 1.58
CA GLN A 83 8.69 -20.49 0.20
C GLN A 83 7.72 -19.32 0.05
N ALA A 84 6.83 -19.11 1.03
CA ALA A 84 5.92 -17.97 1.05
C ALA A 84 6.68 -16.63 1.06
N GLU A 85 7.71 -16.52 1.89
CA GLU A 85 8.59 -15.35 1.94
C GLU A 85 9.36 -15.17 0.62
N GLY A 86 9.87 -16.26 0.04
CA GLY A 86 10.50 -16.24 -1.28
C GLY A 86 9.57 -15.69 -2.37
N ILE A 87 8.31 -16.11 -2.38
CA ILE A 87 7.28 -15.59 -3.31
C ILE A 87 7.06 -14.10 -3.06
N TYR A 88 6.91 -13.66 -1.81
CA TYR A 88 6.74 -12.25 -1.45
C TYR A 88 7.91 -11.40 -1.95
N GLN A 89 9.15 -11.79 -1.65
CA GLN A 89 10.35 -11.07 -2.08
C GLN A 89 10.46 -10.97 -3.62
N GLN A 90 10.09 -12.04 -4.33
CA GLN A 90 10.02 -12.00 -5.79
C GLN A 90 8.95 -11.04 -6.31
N GLN A 91 7.79 -10.96 -5.66
CA GLN A 91 6.75 -9.98 -6.03
C GLN A 91 7.19 -8.56 -5.72
N LEU A 92 7.86 -8.32 -4.60
CA LEU A 92 8.35 -7.00 -4.20
C LEU A 92 9.36 -6.44 -5.21
N LYS A 93 10.30 -7.27 -5.68
CA LYS A 93 11.26 -6.90 -6.74
C LYS A 93 10.58 -6.49 -8.06
N LYS A 94 9.38 -7.02 -8.34
CA LYS A 94 8.58 -6.68 -9.53
C LYS A 94 7.75 -5.41 -9.35
N VAL A 95 7.59 -4.92 -8.12
CA VAL A 95 6.88 -3.66 -7.89
C VAL A 95 7.81 -2.50 -8.22
N SER A 96 7.52 -1.83 -9.34
CA SER A 96 8.30 -0.66 -9.73
C SER A 96 8.00 0.52 -8.81
N ARG A 97 9.02 0.97 -8.07
CA ARG A 97 8.99 2.19 -7.24
C ARG A 97 8.69 3.47 -8.02
N LYS A 98 8.99 3.49 -9.33
CA LYS A 98 8.68 4.64 -10.20
C LYS A 98 7.19 4.69 -10.59
N PHE A 99 6.49 3.56 -10.53
CA PHE A 99 5.11 3.41 -11.03
C PHE A 99 4.07 3.13 -9.94
N THR A 100 4.44 3.15 -8.66
CA THR A 100 3.50 3.10 -7.53
C THR A 100 2.72 4.42 -7.40
N HIS A 101 1.85 4.66 -8.38
CA HIS A 101 0.58 5.39 -8.42
C HIS A 101 0.45 6.83 -7.86
N MET A 102 1.37 7.34 -7.04
CA MET A 102 1.28 8.67 -6.45
C MET A 102 2.53 9.50 -6.79
N ARG A 103 2.45 10.29 -7.87
CA ARG A 103 3.46 11.30 -8.17
C ARG A 103 3.51 12.35 -7.05
N TYR A 104 4.68 12.93 -6.80
CA TYR A 104 4.86 13.88 -5.71
C TYR A 104 3.93 15.10 -5.87
N HIS A 105 3.80 15.65 -7.08
CA HIS A 105 2.86 16.74 -7.34
C HIS A 105 1.41 16.38 -6.97
N SER A 106 0.93 15.19 -7.35
CA SER A 106 -0.42 14.72 -6.98
C SER A 106 -0.57 14.57 -5.47
N PHE A 107 0.48 14.10 -4.78
CA PHE A 107 0.51 14.01 -3.32
C PHE A 107 0.38 15.39 -2.67
N LEU A 108 1.15 16.39 -3.14
CA LEU A 108 1.09 17.76 -2.62
C LEU A 108 -0.30 18.38 -2.79
N MET A 109 -0.91 18.22 -3.97
CA MET A 109 -2.26 18.72 -4.24
C MET A 109 -3.29 18.08 -3.31
N TYR A 110 -3.20 16.76 -3.10
CA TYR A 110 -4.07 16.02 -2.19
C TYR A 110 -3.85 16.44 -0.73
N PHE A 111 -2.59 16.55 -0.29
CA PHE A 111 -2.25 17.01 1.06
C PHE A 111 -2.77 18.43 1.32
N GLY A 112 -2.69 19.32 0.33
CA GLY A 112 -3.27 20.67 0.41
C GLY A 112 -4.78 20.67 0.62
N VAL A 113 -5.52 19.70 0.06
CA VAL A 113 -6.96 19.53 0.34
C VAL A 113 -7.16 19.13 1.80
N LEU A 114 -6.39 18.17 2.32
CA LEU A 114 -6.50 17.73 3.72
C LEU A 114 -6.25 18.89 4.69
N LYS A 115 -5.26 19.74 4.42
CA LYS A 115 -4.99 20.96 5.20
C LYS A 115 -6.16 21.94 5.17
N ARG A 116 -6.74 22.19 4.00
CA ARG A 116 -7.90 23.10 3.85
C ARG A 116 -9.14 22.58 4.57
N LEU A 117 -9.28 21.26 4.70
CA LEU A 117 -10.35 20.62 5.46
C LEU A 117 -10.07 20.55 6.97
N GLY A 118 -8.88 20.98 7.43
CA GLY A 118 -8.48 20.90 8.84
C GLY A 118 -8.25 19.46 9.34
N TRP A 119 -7.95 18.53 8.43
CA TRP A 119 -7.72 17.12 8.78
C TRP A 119 -6.27 16.83 9.18
N VAL A 120 -5.35 17.68 8.75
CA VAL A 120 -3.90 17.65 9.02
C VAL A 120 -3.34 19.07 9.11
#